data_AF-A0A6M0BNA7-F1
#
_entry.id   AF-A0A6M0BNA7-F1
#
_cell.length_a   1.000
_cell.length_b   1.000
_cell.length_c   1.000
_cell.angle_alpha   90.00
_cell.angle_beta   90.00
_cell.angle_gamma   90.00
#
_symmetry.space_group_name_H-M   'P 1'
#
loop_
_entity.id
_entity.type
_entity.pdbx_description
1 polymer ?
#
loop_
_entity_poly.entity_id
_entity_poly.type
_entity_poly.pdbx_seq_one_letter_code
_entity_poly.pdbx_strand_id
1 'polypeptide(L)' 'MKNKATVAYIGTGHMGRPMIFKLLELGYPVQVYDKYPEAAKTVIE' A
#
# COMPACT_ATOMS: atom_id res chain seq x y z
N MET A 1 0.50 15.23 -15.06
CA MET A 1 0.63 14.36 -13.87
C MET A 1 2.01 13.70 -13.95
N LYS A 2 2.88 13.86 -12.94
CA LYS A 2 4.16 13.12 -12.93
C LYS A 2 3.84 11.64 -12.70
N ASN A 3 4.30 10.79 -13.61
CA ASN A 3 4.13 9.34 -13.48
C ASN A 3 5.00 8.86 -12.30
N LYS A 4 4.39 8.67 -11.12
CA LYS A 4 5.12 8.23 -9.92
C LYS A 4 5.47 6.76 -10.05
N ALA A 5 6.64 6.37 -9.55
CA ALA A 5 7.03 4.97 -9.51
C ALA A 5 6.09 4.17 -8.59
N THR A 6 5.77 2.94 -8.99
CA THR A 6 5.01 2.00 -8.17
C THR A 6 5.85 1.57 -6.97
N VAL A 7 5.26 1.64 -5.77
CA VAL A 7 5.89 1.21 -4.53
C VAL A 7 5.42 -0.21 -4.19
N ALA A 8 6.34 -1.15 -4.07
CA ALA A 8 6.05 -2.45 -3.49
C ALA A 8 6.12 -2.35 -1.95
N TYR A 9 5.07 -2.80 -1.26
CA TYR A 9 4.96 -2.73 0.19
C TYR A 9 4.67 -4.11 0.78
N ILE A 10 5.43 -4.52 1.81
CA ILE A 10 5.29 -5.82 2.47
C ILE A 10 4.84 -5.59 3.92
N GLY A 11 3.69 -6.16 4.27
CA GLY A 11 3.12 -6.11 5.61
C GLY A 11 2.09 -4.99 5.80
N THR A 12 0.91 -5.37 6.26
CA THR A 12 -0.26 -4.51 6.50
C THR A 12 -0.67 -4.50 7.96
N GLY A 13 0.30 -4.70 8.86
CA GLY A 13 0.10 -4.56 10.31
C GLY A 13 -0.17 -3.11 10.73
N HIS A 14 -0.26 -2.89 12.04
CA HIS A 14 -0.59 -1.57 12.63
C HIS A 14 0.32 -0.43 12.12
N MET A 15 1.60 -0.70 11.86
CA MET A 15 2.52 0.30 11.31
C MET A 15 2.40 0.43 9.77
N GLY A 16 2.13 -0.66 9.06
CA GLY A 16 2.14 -0.69 7.59
C GLY A 16 0.95 0.02 6.96
N ARG A 17 -0.26 -0.21 7.50
CA ARG A 17 -1.50 0.39 6.97
C ARG A 17 -1.45 1.92 6.86
N PRO A 18 -1.11 2.69 7.91
CA PRO A 18 -1.10 4.15 7.80
C PRO A 18 -0.08 4.65 6.78
N MET A 19 1.05 3.94 6.61
CA MET A 19 2.06 4.28 5.60
C MET A 19 1.55 4.05 4.17
N ILE A 20 0.89 2.91 3.93
CA ILE A 20 0.27 2.59 2.63
C ILE A 20 -0.78 3.64 2.28
N PHE A 21 -1.67 3.99 3.22
CA PHE A 21 -2.67 5.03 2.98
C PHE A 21 -2.04 6.39 2.68
N LYS A 22 -0.93 6.74 3.34
CA LYS A 22 -0.25 8.00 3.05
C LYS A 22 0.37 8.02 1.64
N LEU A 23 0.92 6.90 1.19
CA LEU A 23 1.45 6.76 -0.18
C LEU A 23 0.33 6.92 -1.22
N LEU A 24 -0.82 6.28 -0.99
CA LEU A 24 -2.00 6.39 -1.84
C LEU A 24 -2.56 7.82 -1.87
N GLU A 25 -2.69 8.49 -0.71
CA GLU A 25 -3.11 9.89 -0.59
C GLU A 25 -2.20 10.84 -1.37
N LEU A 26 -0.89 10.56 -1.36
CA LEU A 26 0.09 11.31 -2.14
C LEU A 26 0.06 10.94 -3.64
N GLY A 27 -0.76 10.00 -4.08
CA GLY A 27 -0.92 9.59 -5.47
C GLY A 27 0.18 8.65 -5.98
N TYR A 28 0.88 7.94 -5.08
CA TYR A 28 1.77 6.84 -5.49
C TYR A 28 0.93 5.58 -5.78
N PRO A 29 1.14 4.90 -6.91
CA PRO A 29 0.66 3.54 -7.09
C PRO A 29 1.36 2.62 -6.07
N VAL A 30 0.61 1.75 -5.40
CA VAL A 30 1.16 0.82 -4.40
C VAL A 30 0.74 -0.60 -4.72
N GLN A 31 1.70 -1.53 -4.73
CA GLN A 31 1.46 -2.96 -4.80
C GLN A 31 1.74 -3.57 -3.42
N VAL A 32 0.74 -4.17 -2.80
CA VAL A 32 0.82 -4.63 -1.41
C VAL A 32 0.87 -6.15 -1.34
N TYR A 33 1.75 -6.67 -0.50
CA TYR A 33 1.81 -8.07 -0.11
C TYR A 33 1.70 -8.19 1.41
N ASP A 34 0.96 -9.19 1.86
CA ASP A 34 0.94 -9.61 3.25
C ASP A 34 0.92 -11.15 3.30
N LYS A 35 1.47 -11.73 4.37
CA LYS A 35 1.37 -13.17 4.65
C LYS A 35 -0.09 -13.64 4.60
N TYR A 36 -1.01 -12.79 5.03
CA TYR A 36 -2.45 -13.02 4.97
C TYR A 36 -3.04 -12.20 3.82
N PRO A 37 -3.41 -12.81 2.67
CA PRO A 37 -3.91 -12.07 1.50
C PRO A 37 -5.11 -11.17 1.80
N GLU A 38 -5.98 -11.59 2.72
CA GLU A 38 -7.13 -10.78 3.15
C GLU A 38 -6.71 -9.47 3.82
N ALA A 39 -5.57 -9.44 4.53
CA ALA A 39 -5.06 -8.21 5.11
C ALA A 39 -4.55 -7.24 4.03
N ALA A 40 -3.90 -7.75 2.98
CA ALA A 40 -3.47 -6.94 1.84
C ALA A 40 -4.66 -6.28 1.11
N LYS A 41 -5.75 -7.01 0.89
CA LYS A 41 -6.97 -6.51 0.21
C LYS A 41 -7.69 -5.37 0.96
N THR A 42 -7.38 -5.15 2.23
CA THR A 42 -8.06 -4.11 3.03
C THR A 42 -7.43 -2.72 2.91
N VAL A 43 -6.34 -2.59 2.16
CA VAL A 43 -5.61 -1.31 1.98
C VAL A 43 -5.44 -0.90 0.52
N ILE A 44 -5.88 -1.74 -0.41
CA ILE A 44 -5.89 -1.51 -1.85
C ILE A 44 -7.21 -2.06 -2.41
N GLU A 45 -7.85 -1.32 -3.34
CA GLU A 45 -9.06 -1.77 -4.05
C GLU A 45 -8.78 -2.84 -5.10
#